data_AF-G2MFC1-F1
#
_entry.id   AF-G2MFC1-F1
#
_cell.length_a   1.000
_cell.length_b   1.000
_cell.length_c   1.000
_cell.angle_alpha   90.00
_cell.angle_beta   90.00
_cell.angle_gamma   90.00
#
_symmetry.space_group_name_H-M   'P 1'
#
loop_
_entity.id
_entity.type
_entity.pdbx_description
1 polymer ?
#
loop_
_entity_poly.entity_id
_entity_poly.type
_entity_poly.pdbx_seq_one_letter_code
_entity_poly.pdbx_strand_id
1 'polypeptide(L)'
;MCFNLTGGTKMMFLAGLKASEYFQAPYFYIEEKAQRLLFFKNPSGIEPFAIPAIPIKDVETFFSLHAPNRMIKQNGIIDEKSLEKIQERKNLSNLLYEHRARIIPLYKRINDSYAKSETINICENNLKMFYRDHQVCVNIDGKEIKLRYSEDEDDFRKYIIGGWFEEYIYCELLELLDKQVVYDLRLNMTLGVENTNAAQGDKHPIYAELDIAFSDGKNLYVVECKSGELQNKGVLTALSTNTQIFGGANAKCILISSDGNLGQGLQEKVKILNIEFIFKDFKKNIENYINNSRR
;
A
#
# COMPACT_ATOMS: atom_id res chain seq x y z
N MET A 1 -17.20 -7.93 -35.08
CA MET A 1 -17.65 -8.27 -33.71
C MET A 1 -16.70 -9.34 -33.17
N CYS A 2 -16.26 -9.25 -31.92
CA CYS A 2 -15.39 -10.24 -31.29
C CYS A 2 -15.76 -10.40 -29.81
N PHE A 3 -15.76 -11.63 -29.30
CA PHE A 3 -16.16 -11.93 -27.93
C PHE A 3 -14.94 -12.05 -27.00
N ASN A 4 -14.91 -11.29 -25.90
CA ASN A 4 -13.99 -11.54 -24.79
C ASN A 4 -14.63 -12.54 -23.83
N LEU A 5 -14.08 -13.75 -23.73
CA LEU A 5 -14.60 -14.82 -22.88
C LEU A 5 -13.77 -15.02 -21.60
N THR A 6 -12.89 -14.08 -21.25
CA THR A 6 -12.02 -14.19 -20.06
C THR A 6 -12.81 -14.14 -18.75
N GLY A 7 -13.81 -13.26 -18.68
CA GLY A 7 -14.59 -12.99 -17.47
C GLY A 7 -15.94 -13.71 -17.40
N GLY A 8 -16.61 -13.56 -16.26
CA GLY A 8 -17.92 -14.13 -16.00
C GLY A 8 -17.89 -15.55 -15.45
N THR A 9 -19.07 -16.12 -15.19
CA THR A 9 -19.18 -17.49 -14.71
C THR A 9 -18.90 -18.49 -15.83
N LYS A 10 -18.63 -19.76 -15.49
CA LYS A 10 -18.48 -20.83 -16.49
C LYS A 10 -19.70 -20.95 -17.42
N MET A 11 -20.91 -20.67 -16.91
CA MET A 11 -22.12 -20.68 -17.72
C MET A 11 -22.14 -19.50 -18.71
N MET A 12 -21.69 -18.31 -18.30
CA MET A 12 -21.55 -17.16 -19.19
C MET A 12 -20.50 -17.42 -20.26
N PHE A 13 -19.37 -18.04 -19.90
CA PHE A 13 -18.36 -18.50 -20.86
C PHE A 13 -18.99 -19.41 -21.92
N LEU A 14 -19.71 -20.46 -21.49
CA LEU A 14 -20.35 -21.40 -22.41
C LEU A 14 -21.40 -20.73 -23.31
N ALA A 15 -22.21 -19.82 -22.75
CA ALA A 15 -23.19 -19.06 -23.52
C ALA A 15 -22.52 -18.13 -24.55
N GLY A 16 -21.46 -17.42 -24.15
CA GLY A 16 -20.68 -16.56 -25.04
C GLY A 16 -19.99 -17.35 -26.15
N LEU A 17 -19.47 -18.54 -25.84
CA LEU A 17 -18.91 -19.47 -26.81
C LEU A 17 -19.98 -19.92 -27.83
N LYS A 18 -21.16 -20.34 -27.36
CA LYS A 18 -22.28 -20.73 -28.24
C LYS A 18 -22.77 -19.59 -29.13
N ALA A 19 -22.81 -18.37 -28.60
CA ALA A 19 -23.14 -17.18 -29.39
C ALA A 19 -22.08 -16.91 -30.47
N SER A 20 -20.80 -16.97 -30.12
CA SER A 20 -19.68 -16.84 -31.06
C SER A 20 -19.77 -17.87 -32.20
N GLU A 21 -20.05 -19.13 -31.89
CA GLU A 21 -20.28 -20.20 -32.89
C GLU A 21 -21.45 -19.88 -33.82
N TYR A 22 -22.61 -19.49 -33.25
CA TYR A 22 -23.82 -19.18 -34.02
C TYR A 22 -23.62 -18.00 -34.99
N PHE A 23 -22.96 -16.94 -34.53
CA PHE A 23 -22.68 -15.75 -35.32
C PHE A 23 -21.41 -15.86 -36.18
N GLN A 24 -20.70 -16.99 -36.12
CA GLN A 24 -19.40 -17.18 -36.78
C GLN A 24 -18.41 -16.03 -36.50
N ALA A 25 -18.42 -15.53 -35.27
CA ALA A 25 -17.62 -14.41 -34.85
C ALA A 25 -16.41 -14.90 -34.04
N PRO A 26 -15.23 -14.29 -34.18
CA PRO A 26 -14.06 -14.68 -33.41
C PRO A 26 -14.25 -14.39 -31.92
N TYR A 27 -13.51 -15.11 -31.09
CA TYR A 27 -13.46 -14.87 -29.64
C TYR A 27 -12.04 -14.96 -29.12
N PHE A 28 -11.81 -14.46 -27.91
CA PHE A 28 -10.53 -14.60 -27.23
C PHE A 28 -10.67 -14.87 -25.75
N TYR A 29 -9.60 -15.44 -25.19
CA TYR A 29 -9.43 -15.71 -23.78
C TYR A 29 -8.04 -15.27 -23.34
N ILE A 30 -7.96 -14.52 -22.24
CA ILE A 30 -6.69 -14.11 -21.64
C ILE A 30 -6.29 -15.14 -20.59
N GLU A 31 -5.23 -15.88 -20.86
CA GLU A 31 -4.60 -16.75 -19.88
C GLU A 31 -3.66 -15.92 -19.00
N GLU A 32 -4.15 -15.49 -17.84
CA GLU A 32 -3.43 -14.58 -16.94
C GLU A 32 -2.06 -15.11 -16.50
N LYS A 33 -1.94 -16.41 -16.20
CA LYS A 33 -0.66 -16.99 -15.76
C LYS A 33 0.39 -16.97 -16.87
N ALA A 34 0.00 -17.34 -18.09
CA ALA A 34 0.92 -17.36 -19.22
C ALA A 34 1.10 -15.99 -19.87
N GLN A 35 0.30 -14.99 -19.49
CA GLN A 35 0.24 -13.65 -20.12
C GLN A 35 0.02 -13.74 -21.64
N ARG A 36 -0.91 -14.60 -22.05
CA ARG A 36 -1.22 -14.86 -23.45
C ARG A 36 -2.69 -14.62 -23.73
N LEU A 37 -2.94 -14.05 -24.90
CA LEU A 37 -4.27 -13.98 -25.48
C LEU A 37 -4.38 -15.13 -26.46
N LEU A 38 -5.31 -16.03 -26.18
CA LEU A 38 -5.69 -17.10 -27.09
C LEU A 38 -6.81 -16.55 -27.97
N PHE A 39 -6.52 -16.32 -29.25
CA PHE A 39 -7.51 -15.83 -30.21
C PHE A 39 -8.01 -16.98 -31.06
N PHE A 40 -9.33 -17.02 -31.24
CA PHE A 40 -10.01 -18.08 -31.96
C PHE A 40 -10.74 -17.46 -33.14
N LYS A 41 -10.16 -17.56 -34.34
CA LYS A 41 -10.75 -17.00 -35.57
C LYS A 41 -12.02 -17.74 -35.99
N ASN A 42 -12.03 -19.04 -35.74
CA ASN A 42 -13.12 -19.99 -35.96
C ASN A 42 -13.01 -21.10 -34.89
N PRO A 43 -14.04 -21.95 -34.67
CA PRO A 43 -14.03 -23.02 -33.67
C PRO A 43 -12.88 -24.04 -33.79
N SER A 44 -12.05 -23.96 -34.83
CA SER A 44 -10.98 -24.91 -35.15
C SER A 44 -9.58 -24.28 -35.24
N GLY A 45 -9.45 -22.95 -35.21
CA GLY A 45 -8.18 -22.26 -35.41
C GLY A 45 -7.81 -21.41 -34.19
N ILE A 46 -6.77 -21.82 -33.47
CA ILE A 46 -6.22 -21.09 -32.33
C ILE A 46 -4.94 -20.38 -32.76
N GLU A 47 -4.91 -19.06 -32.61
CA GLU A 47 -3.71 -18.26 -32.76
C GLU A 47 -3.34 -17.68 -31.39
N PRO A 48 -2.25 -18.17 -30.76
CA PRO A 48 -1.75 -17.59 -29.53
C PRO A 48 -1.00 -16.29 -29.84
N PHE A 49 -1.36 -15.22 -29.15
CA PHE A 49 -0.66 -13.95 -29.16
C PHE A 49 -0.10 -13.68 -27.78
N ALA A 50 1.19 -13.30 -27.72
CA ALA A 50 1.71 -12.67 -26.51
C ALA A 50 0.97 -11.34 -26.34
N ILE A 51 0.38 -11.12 -25.17
CA ILE A 51 -0.22 -9.81 -24.87
C ILE A 51 0.96 -8.86 -24.71
N PRO A 52 1.05 -7.77 -25.50
CA PRO A 52 2.03 -6.74 -25.20
C PRO A 52 1.75 -6.24 -23.78
N ALA A 53 2.72 -6.35 -22.90
CA ALA A 53 2.60 -5.84 -21.54
C ALA A 53 2.49 -4.32 -21.62
N ILE A 54 1.27 -3.80 -21.70
CA ILE A 54 0.99 -2.38 -21.53
C ILE A 54 0.85 -2.19 -20.02
N PRO A 55 1.86 -1.59 -19.35
CA PRO A 55 1.79 -1.45 -17.91
C PRO A 55 0.69 -0.46 -17.54
N ILE A 56 -0.09 -0.80 -16.52
CA ILE A 56 -0.94 0.14 -15.81
C ILE A 56 -0.01 1.04 -14.98
N LYS A 57 0.14 2.29 -15.44
CA LYS A 57 1.15 3.21 -14.91
C LYS A 57 0.72 3.97 -13.67
N ASP A 58 -0.54 3.89 -13.27
CA ASP A 58 -1.08 4.60 -12.12
C ASP A 58 -1.94 3.68 -11.25
N VAL A 59 -1.87 3.87 -9.94
CA VAL A 59 -2.62 3.10 -8.94
C VAL A 59 -4.13 3.34 -9.05
N GLU A 60 -4.54 4.53 -9.49
CA GLU A 60 -5.95 4.93 -9.66
C GLU A 60 -6.71 4.10 -10.67
N THR A 61 -6.04 3.67 -11.75
CA THR A 61 -6.63 2.80 -12.77
C THR A 61 -7.05 1.46 -12.16
N PHE A 62 -6.27 0.87 -11.24
CA PHE A 62 -6.69 -0.34 -10.54
C PHE A 62 -7.95 -0.10 -9.72
N PHE A 63 -8.00 1.01 -8.98
CA PHE A 63 -9.16 1.36 -8.17
C PHE A 63 -10.41 1.60 -9.02
N SER A 64 -10.26 2.30 -10.14
CA SER A 64 -11.37 2.59 -11.06
C SER A 64 -11.92 1.32 -11.70
N LEU A 65 -11.06 0.32 -11.96
CA LEU A 65 -11.45 -0.97 -12.53
C LEU A 65 -12.15 -1.89 -11.52
N HIS A 66 -11.71 -1.92 -10.27
CA HIS A 66 -12.18 -2.87 -9.27
C HIS A 66 -13.22 -2.29 -8.29
N ALA A 67 -13.22 -0.98 -8.12
CA ALA A 67 -14.07 -0.27 -7.18
C ALA A 67 -14.65 1.04 -7.79
N PRO A 68 -15.38 0.97 -8.92
CA PRO A 68 -15.83 2.15 -9.67
C PRO A 68 -16.80 3.06 -8.88
N ASN A 69 -17.44 2.54 -7.84
CA ASN A 69 -18.36 3.30 -6.97
C ASN A 69 -17.68 3.81 -5.69
N ARG A 70 -16.34 3.77 -5.61
CA ARG A 70 -15.59 4.25 -4.44
C ARG A 70 -14.92 5.57 -4.76
N MET A 71 -14.93 6.46 -3.78
CA MET A 71 -14.38 7.81 -3.90
C MET A 71 -12.95 7.83 -3.36
N ILE A 72 -12.01 8.32 -4.15
CA ILE A 72 -10.67 8.63 -3.65
C ILE A 72 -10.77 9.96 -2.89
N LYS A 73 -10.64 9.93 -1.56
CA LYS A 73 -10.67 11.14 -0.73
C LYS A 73 -9.31 11.82 -0.73
N GLN A 74 -8.25 11.02 -0.61
CA GLN A 74 -6.86 11.47 -0.71
C GLN A 74 -6.10 10.48 -1.58
N ASN A 75 -5.51 10.97 -2.66
CA ASN A 75 -4.88 10.17 -3.69
C ASN A 75 -3.42 9.78 -3.36
N GLY A 76 -3.08 9.80 -2.07
CA GLY A 76 -1.71 9.74 -1.58
C GLY A 76 -0.92 11.02 -1.83
N ILE A 77 0.26 11.07 -1.23
CA ILE A 77 1.22 12.16 -1.38
C ILE A 77 1.89 12.02 -2.74
N ILE A 78 1.59 12.96 -3.63
CA ILE A 78 2.14 13.06 -4.98
C ILE A 78 2.53 14.50 -5.36
N ASP A 79 2.11 15.49 -4.58
CA ASP A 79 2.44 16.88 -4.82
C ASP A 79 3.87 17.20 -4.38
N GLU A 80 4.52 18.09 -5.15
CA GLU A 80 5.92 18.45 -4.96
C GLU A 80 6.20 18.99 -3.55
N LYS A 81 5.32 19.84 -3.01
CA LYS A 81 5.47 20.41 -1.66
C LYS A 81 5.53 19.33 -0.57
N SER A 82 4.64 18.34 -0.62
CA SER A 82 4.62 17.24 0.35
C SER A 82 5.79 16.28 0.16
N LEU A 83 6.23 16.06 -1.08
CA LEU A 83 7.43 15.26 -1.37
C LEU A 83 8.71 15.92 -0.87
N GLU A 84 8.87 17.24 -1.04
CA GLU A 84 9.97 18.01 -0.46
C GLU A 84 10.02 17.85 1.06
N LYS A 85 8.85 17.87 1.72
CA LYS A 85 8.74 17.67 3.17
C LYS A 85 9.17 16.28 3.63
N ILE A 86 8.83 15.23 2.89
CA ILE A 86 9.33 13.88 3.16
C ILE A 86 10.85 13.83 3.02
N GLN A 87 11.42 14.51 2.01
CA GLN A 87 12.86 14.57 1.83
C GLN A 87 13.57 15.36 2.95
N GLU A 88 12.99 16.47 3.42
CA GLU A 88 13.49 17.19 4.61
C GLU A 88 13.54 16.29 5.85
N ARG A 89 12.55 15.40 6.00
CA ARG A 89 12.43 14.47 7.12
C ARG A 89 13.21 13.17 6.96
N LYS A 90 13.71 12.84 5.76
CA LYS A 90 14.41 11.58 5.47
C LYS A 90 15.52 11.25 6.48
N ASN A 91 16.34 12.24 6.84
CA ASN A 91 17.42 12.04 7.82
C ASN A 91 16.87 11.73 9.22
N LEU A 92 15.73 12.31 9.59
CA LEU A 92 15.04 12.00 10.84
C LEU A 92 14.46 10.60 10.79
N SER A 93 13.77 10.21 9.72
CA SER A 93 13.26 8.85 9.53
C SER A 93 14.37 7.80 9.64
N ASN A 94 15.53 8.05 9.03
CA ASN A 94 16.71 7.18 9.14
C ASN A 94 17.23 7.08 10.58
N LEU A 95 17.38 8.22 11.26
CA LEU A 95 17.84 8.25 12.65
C LEU A 95 16.87 7.49 13.58
N LEU A 96 15.56 7.67 13.37
CA LEU A 96 14.53 6.97 14.13
C LEU A 96 14.53 5.46 13.84
N TYR A 97 14.75 5.05 12.59
CA TYR A 97 14.90 3.64 12.24
C TYR A 97 16.09 2.99 12.94
N GLU A 98 17.27 3.64 12.91
CA GLU A 98 18.49 3.17 13.58
C GLU A 98 18.27 2.95 15.09
N HIS A 99 17.49 3.83 15.71
CA HIS A 99 17.26 3.82 17.17
C HIS A 99 15.84 3.36 17.57
N ARG A 100 15.11 2.71 16.66
CA ARG A 100 13.69 2.35 16.83
C ARG A 100 13.37 1.61 18.13
N ALA A 101 14.25 0.72 18.57
CA ALA A 101 14.09 -0.04 19.81
C ALA A 101 14.02 0.85 21.08
N ARG A 102 14.64 2.04 21.04
CA ARG A 102 14.55 3.05 22.12
C ARG A 102 13.36 3.99 21.95
N ILE A 103 12.88 4.18 20.73
CA ILE A 103 11.83 5.14 20.39
C ILE A 103 10.43 4.54 20.59
N ILE A 104 10.20 3.32 20.12
CA ILE A 104 8.88 2.65 20.16
C ILE A 104 8.30 2.57 21.59
N PRO A 105 9.06 2.21 22.64
CA PRO A 105 8.55 2.19 24.01
C PRO A 105 8.06 3.55 24.51
N LEU A 106 8.47 4.65 23.88
CA LEU A 106 8.12 6.01 24.27
C LEU A 106 6.80 6.50 23.66
N TYR A 107 6.22 5.79 22.68
CA TYR A 107 5.01 6.24 21.97
C TYR A 107 3.86 6.62 22.90
N LYS A 108 3.61 5.82 23.94
CA LYS A 108 2.56 6.13 24.92
C LYS A 108 2.86 7.44 25.67
N ARG A 109 4.09 7.61 26.14
CA ARG A 109 4.52 8.83 26.86
C ARG A 109 4.49 10.06 25.97
N ILE A 110 4.89 9.93 24.72
CA ILE A 110 4.79 10.98 23.70
C ILE A 110 3.32 11.39 23.53
N ASN A 111 2.43 10.42 23.36
CA ASN A 111 1.00 10.66 23.22
C ASN A 111 0.39 11.34 24.46
N ASP A 112 0.76 10.90 25.66
CA ASP A 112 0.27 11.46 26.93
C ASP A 112 0.81 12.89 27.17
N SER A 113 2.05 13.17 26.79
CA SER A 113 2.66 14.52 26.87
C SER A 113 1.92 15.48 25.94
N TYR A 114 1.73 15.06 24.69
CA TYR A 114 1.07 15.86 23.68
C TYR A 114 -0.39 16.15 24.05
N ALA A 115 -1.15 15.15 24.51
CA ALA A 115 -2.55 15.33 24.88
C ALA A 115 -2.77 16.35 26.03
N LYS A 116 -1.75 16.58 26.87
CA LYS A 116 -1.85 17.51 28.01
C LYS A 116 -1.53 18.96 27.65
N SER A 117 -0.65 19.16 26.67
CA SER A 117 0.00 20.47 26.48
C SER A 117 0.37 20.79 25.04
N GLU A 118 0.04 19.91 24.09
CA GLU A 118 0.45 19.98 22.68
C GLU A 118 1.99 20.08 22.52
N THR A 119 2.73 19.62 23.53
CA THR A 119 4.19 19.58 23.53
C THR A 119 4.72 18.17 23.78
N ILE A 120 5.91 17.91 23.25
CA ILE A 120 6.68 16.71 23.55
C ILE A 120 7.99 17.15 24.18
N ASN A 121 8.31 16.60 25.35
CA ASN A 121 9.58 16.82 26.01
C ASN A 121 10.05 15.50 26.63
N ILE A 122 10.94 14.81 25.94
CA ILE A 122 11.58 13.59 26.40
C ILE A 122 13.08 13.86 26.51
N CYS A 123 13.68 13.52 27.65
CA CYS A 123 15.12 13.63 27.87
C CYS A 123 15.58 12.49 28.77
N GLU A 124 16.09 11.41 28.17
CA GLU A 124 16.59 10.25 28.90
C GLU A 124 17.56 9.44 28.05
N ASN A 125 18.52 8.76 28.67
CA ASN A 125 19.40 7.81 27.99
C ASN A 125 20.03 8.34 26.69
N ASN A 126 20.61 9.55 26.67
CA ASN A 126 21.16 10.21 25.48
C ASN A 126 20.17 10.42 24.31
N LEU A 127 18.87 10.38 24.60
CA LEU A 127 17.79 10.72 23.70
C LEU A 127 17.11 11.99 24.22
N LYS A 128 17.05 13.01 23.37
CA LYS A 128 16.28 14.23 23.59
C LYS A 128 15.31 14.42 22.44
N MET A 129 14.05 14.67 22.76
CA MET A 129 13.01 14.96 21.79
C MET A 129 12.16 16.09 22.33
N PHE A 130 12.15 17.19 21.59
CA PHE A 130 11.42 18.39 21.90
C PHE A 130 10.50 18.76 20.74
N TYR A 131 9.23 19.03 21.06
CA TYR A 131 8.26 19.61 20.15
C TYR A 131 7.46 20.69 20.87
N ARG A 132 7.47 21.90 20.33
CA ARG A 132 6.64 23.03 20.79
C ARG A 132 6.57 24.09 19.69
N ASP A 133 5.39 24.68 19.47
CA ASP A 133 5.17 25.79 18.53
C ASP A 133 5.75 25.48 17.13
N HIS A 134 5.46 24.27 16.63
CA HIS A 134 5.96 23.70 15.36
C HIS A 134 7.47 23.53 15.24
N GLN A 135 8.25 23.76 16.30
CA GLN A 135 9.68 23.51 16.33
C GLN A 135 9.96 22.12 16.86
N VAL A 136 10.76 21.36 16.11
CA VAL A 136 11.20 20.01 16.47
C VAL A 136 12.70 20.02 16.69
N CYS A 137 13.14 19.40 17.78
CA CYS A 137 14.54 19.05 18.00
C CYS A 137 14.63 17.60 18.47
N VAL A 138 15.31 16.77 17.71
CA VAL A 138 15.61 15.38 18.06
C VAL A 138 17.12 15.22 18.13
N ASN A 139 17.62 14.75 19.26
CA ASN A 139 19.03 14.41 19.44
C ASN A 139 19.11 12.99 20.00
N ILE A 140 19.76 12.09 19.27
CA ILE A 140 20.02 10.73 19.72
C ILE A 140 21.52 10.47 19.61
N ASP A 141 22.15 10.18 20.74
CA ASP A 141 23.58 9.87 20.85
C ASP A 141 24.48 10.95 20.21
N GLY A 142 24.07 12.22 20.32
CA GLY A 142 24.81 13.37 19.79
C GLY A 142 24.46 13.76 18.35
N LYS A 143 23.71 12.93 17.61
CA LYS A 143 23.18 13.28 16.27
C LYS A 143 21.94 14.17 16.43
N GLU A 144 22.10 15.48 16.23
CA GLU A 144 21.01 16.46 16.34
C GLU A 144 20.35 16.71 14.97
N ILE A 145 19.01 16.71 14.97
CA ILE A 145 18.17 17.12 13.85
C ILE A 145 17.17 18.15 14.36
N LYS A 146 17.10 19.29 13.67
CA LYS A 146 16.15 20.36 13.94
C LYS A 146 15.28 20.58 12.71
N LEU A 147 13.98 20.63 12.92
CA LEU A 147 12.99 20.84 11.85
C LEU A 147 11.96 21.87 12.30
N ARG A 148 11.29 22.49 11.32
CA ARG A 148 10.15 23.37 11.57
C ARG A 148 8.98 22.91 10.70
N TYR A 149 7.90 22.52 11.36
CA TYR A 149 6.64 22.17 10.71
C TYR A 149 5.90 23.46 10.36
N SER A 150 5.15 23.45 9.26
CA SER A 150 4.20 24.51 8.93
C SER A 150 2.86 24.29 9.64
N GLU A 151 2.02 25.32 9.70
CA GLU A 151 0.68 25.23 10.31
C GLU A 151 -0.25 24.28 9.53
N ASP A 152 0.00 24.10 8.23
CA ASP A 152 -0.77 23.22 7.35
C ASP A 152 -0.32 21.75 7.42
N GLU A 153 0.77 21.44 8.13
CA GLU A 153 1.30 20.07 8.23
C GLU A 153 0.59 19.26 9.32
N ASP A 154 0.48 17.96 9.08
CA ASP A 154 0.10 17.02 10.11
C ASP A 154 1.05 17.13 11.31
N ASP A 155 0.45 17.12 12.50
CA ASP A 155 1.14 17.25 13.77
C ASP A 155 2.31 16.25 13.91
N PHE A 156 3.48 16.75 14.33
CA PHE A 156 4.70 15.98 14.57
C PHE A 156 4.46 14.74 15.43
N ARG A 157 3.48 14.75 16.33
CA ARG A 157 3.04 13.57 17.08
C ARG A 157 2.72 12.39 16.15
N LYS A 158 1.92 12.58 15.10
CA LYS A 158 1.53 11.49 14.18
C LYS A 158 2.74 10.90 13.48
N TYR A 159 3.65 11.78 13.04
CA TYR A 159 4.90 11.39 12.44
C TYR A 159 5.75 10.55 13.42
N ILE A 160 5.98 11.02 14.65
CA ILE A 160 6.91 10.35 15.55
C ILE A 160 6.39 9.02 16.11
N ILE A 161 5.07 8.81 16.20
CA ILE A 161 4.48 7.56 16.71
C ILE A 161 4.19 6.50 15.63
N GLY A 162 4.47 6.80 14.36
CA GLY A 162 4.11 5.91 13.26
C GLY A 162 4.66 6.35 11.92
N GLY A 163 4.32 7.58 11.51
CA GLY A 163 4.55 8.08 10.16
C GLY A 163 6.01 8.11 9.71
N TRP A 164 6.97 8.24 10.64
CA TRP A 164 8.40 8.16 10.31
C TRP A 164 8.77 6.83 9.63
N PHE A 165 8.10 5.73 10.00
CA PHE A 165 8.39 4.43 9.44
C PHE A 165 7.78 4.27 8.05
N GLU A 166 6.57 4.81 7.84
CA GLU A 166 5.94 4.88 6.52
C GLU A 166 6.81 5.71 5.56
N GLU A 167 7.26 6.89 5.98
CA GLU A 167 8.18 7.73 5.19
C GLU A 167 9.54 7.06 4.96
N TYR A 168 10.08 6.34 5.96
CA TYR A 168 11.32 5.57 5.82
C TYR A 168 11.19 4.51 4.72
N ILE A 169 10.12 3.71 4.75
CA ILE A 169 9.85 2.69 3.74
C ILE A 169 9.60 3.32 2.37
N TYR A 170 8.79 4.39 2.31
CA TYR A 170 8.54 5.10 1.05
C TYR A 170 9.86 5.56 0.41
N CYS A 171 10.76 6.16 1.20
CA CYS A 171 12.08 6.58 0.73
C CYS A 171 12.94 5.41 0.21
N GLU A 172 12.89 4.24 0.85
CA GLU A 172 13.57 3.03 0.39
C GLU A 172 13.04 2.53 -0.97
N LEU A 173 11.76 2.78 -1.26
CA LEU A 173 11.09 2.36 -2.49
C LEU A 173 11.22 3.34 -3.65
N LEU A 174 11.63 4.59 -3.41
CA LEU A 174 11.88 5.56 -4.48
C LEU A 174 12.88 5.04 -5.52
N GLU A 175 13.91 4.30 -5.10
CA GLU A 175 14.85 3.69 -6.06
C GLU A 175 14.19 2.68 -7.01
N LEU A 176 13.12 2.00 -6.58
CA LEU A 176 12.38 1.07 -7.45
C LEU A 176 11.56 1.84 -8.49
N LEU A 177 11.10 3.04 -8.17
CA LEU A 177 10.44 3.95 -9.10
C LEU A 177 11.45 4.46 -10.14
N ASP A 178 12.64 4.91 -9.70
CA ASP A 178 13.72 5.36 -10.59
C ASP A 178 14.17 4.28 -11.57
N LYS A 179 14.23 3.02 -11.11
CA LYS A 179 14.57 1.85 -11.93
C LYS A 179 13.42 1.34 -12.79
N GLN A 180 12.23 1.95 -12.70
CA GLN A 180 10.99 1.49 -13.36
C GLN A 180 10.63 0.03 -13.03
N VAL A 181 11.04 -0.44 -11.84
CA VAL A 181 10.55 -1.71 -11.30
C VAL A 181 9.10 -1.55 -10.87
N VAL A 182 8.78 -0.40 -10.28
CA VAL A 182 7.42 0.09 -10.05
C VAL A 182 7.16 1.33 -10.91
N TYR A 183 5.90 1.56 -11.29
CA TYR A 183 5.50 2.67 -12.16
C TYR A 183 4.84 3.84 -11.43
N ASP A 184 4.22 3.56 -10.28
CA ASP A 184 3.56 4.55 -9.43
C ASP A 184 3.73 4.12 -7.97
N LEU A 185 3.94 5.09 -7.08
CA LEU A 185 4.21 4.89 -5.67
C LEU A 185 3.52 6.00 -4.87
N ARG A 186 2.57 5.61 -4.03
CA ARG A 186 1.71 6.50 -3.24
C ARG A 186 1.93 6.24 -1.75
N LEU A 187 1.98 7.32 -0.97
CA LEU A 187 2.04 7.30 0.49
C LEU A 187 0.76 7.91 1.06
N ASN A 188 0.17 7.30 2.08
CA ASN A 188 -0.99 7.80 2.83
C ASN A 188 -2.20 8.08 1.92
N MET A 189 -2.66 7.05 1.20
CA MET A 189 -3.90 7.14 0.42
C MET A 189 -5.12 6.91 1.32
N THR A 190 -6.19 7.65 1.07
CA THR A 190 -7.47 7.49 1.79
C THR A 190 -8.61 7.26 0.81
N LEU A 191 -9.27 6.11 0.93
CA LEU A 191 -10.31 5.64 0.03
C LEU A 191 -11.64 5.56 0.77
N GLY A 192 -12.66 6.21 0.24
CA GLY A 192 -14.02 6.19 0.76
C GLY A 192 -14.86 5.09 0.12
N VAL A 193 -15.54 4.33 0.96
CA VAL A 193 -16.54 3.33 0.57
C VAL A 193 -17.92 3.89 0.88
N GLU A 194 -18.78 4.02 -0.12
CA GLU A 194 -20.20 4.27 0.16
C GLU A 194 -20.76 3.13 1.01
N ASN A 195 -21.32 3.46 2.17
CA ASN A 195 -21.90 2.47 3.08
C ASN A 195 -23.23 1.96 2.50
N THR A 196 -23.18 0.86 1.75
CA THR A 196 -24.37 0.25 1.12
C THR A 196 -25.31 -0.41 2.13
N ASN A 197 -24.89 -0.56 3.40
CA ASN A 197 -25.65 -1.24 4.46
C ASN A 197 -26.25 -0.28 5.50
N ALA A 198 -26.10 1.04 5.32
CA ALA A 198 -26.73 2.01 6.21
C ALA A 198 -28.25 2.02 5.99
N ALA A 199 -29.01 1.75 7.04
CA ALA A 199 -30.42 2.10 7.09
C ALA A 199 -30.57 3.59 6.74
N GLN A 200 -31.58 3.95 5.96
CA GLN A 200 -31.83 5.30 5.43
C GLN A 200 -31.58 6.38 6.49
N GLY A 201 -30.40 7.02 6.44
CA GLY A 201 -30.00 8.04 7.41
C GLY A 201 -28.51 8.32 7.44
N ASP A 202 -27.67 7.31 7.67
CA ASP A 202 -26.23 7.49 7.91
C ASP A 202 -25.36 6.98 6.74
N LYS A 203 -25.39 7.71 5.62
CA LYS A 203 -24.50 7.48 4.47
C LYS A 203 -23.09 8.04 4.71
N HIS A 204 -22.53 7.88 5.91
CA HIS A 204 -21.13 8.26 6.11
C HIS A 204 -20.22 7.24 5.41
N PRO A 205 -19.30 7.68 4.54
CA PRO A 205 -18.37 6.76 3.88
C PRO A 205 -17.48 6.10 4.93
N ILE A 206 -17.28 4.78 4.81
CA ILE A 206 -16.23 4.10 5.57
C ILE A 206 -14.93 4.37 4.84
N TYR A 207 -13.95 4.93 5.54
CA TYR A 207 -12.64 5.20 4.96
C TYR A 207 -11.66 4.06 5.22
N ALA A 208 -10.94 3.66 4.19
CA ALA A 208 -9.76 2.81 4.28
C ALA A 208 -8.52 3.68 4.03
N GLU A 209 -7.60 3.67 4.97
CA GLU A 209 -6.27 4.28 4.82
C GLU A 209 -5.30 3.21 4.36
N LEU A 210 -4.49 3.53 3.35
CA LEU A 210 -3.43 2.69 2.84
C LEU A 210 -2.10 3.42 3.07
N ASP A 211 -1.23 2.84 3.90
CA ASP A 211 0.05 3.46 4.23
C ASP A 211 0.88 3.65 2.96
N ILE A 212 1.12 2.58 2.19
CA ILE A 212 1.77 2.69 0.87
C ILE A 212 1.00 1.85 -0.16
N ALA A 213 0.84 2.38 -1.37
CA ALA A 213 0.32 1.64 -2.52
C ALA A 213 1.21 1.87 -3.74
N PHE A 214 1.48 0.82 -4.51
CA PHE A 214 2.27 0.93 -5.73
C PHE A 214 1.85 -0.08 -6.80
N SER A 215 2.26 0.17 -8.04
CA SER A 215 2.01 -0.72 -9.19
C SER A 215 3.32 -1.15 -9.84
N ASP A 216 3.44 -2.43 -10.19
CA ASP A 216 4.53 -2.94 -11.04
C ASP A 216 4.18 -2.94 -12.54
N GLY A 217 3.04 -2.33 -12.89
CA GLY A 217 2.45 -2.31 -14.23
C GLY A 217 1.41 -3.41 -14.47
N LYS A 218 1.37 -4.43 -13.62
CA LYS A 218 0.48 -5.60 -13.75
C LYS A 218 -0.39 -5.82 -12.53
N ASN A 219 0.19 -5.68 -11.34
CA ASN A 219 -0.48 -5.91 -10.07
C ASN A 219 -0.45 -4.63 -9.23
N LEU A 220 -1.52 -4.41 -8.50
CA LEU A 220 -1.54 -3.49 -7.37
C LEU A 220 -0.89 -4.15 -6.15
N TYR A 221 -0.02 -3.41 -5.48
CA TYR A 221 0.54 -3.77 -4.19
C TYR A 221 0.05 -2.76 -3.15
N VAL A 222 -0.45 -3.28 -2.03
CA VAL A 222 -0.85 -2.49 -0.88
C VAL A 222 -0.01 -2.93 0.31
N VAL A 223 0.57 -1.95 0.98
CA VAL A 223 1.52 -2.13 2.07
C VAL A 223 0.95 -1.50 3.33
N GLU A 224 0.95 -2.29 4.41
CA GLU A 224 0.74 -1.80 5.77
C GLU A 224 2.08 -1.70 6.50
N CYS A 225 2.38 -0.56 7.09
CA CYS A 225 3.56 -0.32 7.90
C CYS A 225 3.21 -0.38 9.39
N LYS A 226 4.04 -1.09 10.15
CA LYS A 226 3.89 -1.22 11.61
C LYS A 226 5.21 -0.96 12.30
N SER A 227 5.34 0.26 12.82
CA SER A 227 6.53 0.70 13.54
C SER A 227 6.61 0.13 14.95
N GLY A 228 5.49 -0.20 15.61
CA GLY A 228 5.44 -0.83 16.93
C GLY A 228 4.84 -2.24 16.92
N GLU A 229 4.55 -2.79 18.10
CA GLU A 229 4.01 -4.16 18.25
C GLU A 229 2.70 -4.36 17.49
N LEU A 230 2.64 -5.43 16.70
CA LEU A 230 1.42 -5.85 16.02
C LEU A 230 0.54 -6.66 16.98
N GLN A 231 -0.30 -5.98 17.77
CA GLN A 231 -1.18 -6.66 18.74
C GLN A 231 -2.53 -7.08 18.14
N ASN A 232 -3.01 -6.37 17.11
CA ASN A 232 -4.37 -6.53 16.60
C ASN A 232 -4.42 -7.42 15.34
N LYS A 233 -4.95 -8.65 15.47
CA LYS A 233 -5.20 -9.56 14.34
C LYS A 233 -6.15 -8.97 13.29
N GLY A 234 -7.00 -8.01 13.66
CA GLY A 234 -7.94 -7.33 12.75
C GLY A 234 -7.25 -6.56 11.63
N VAL A 235 -6.05 -6.01 11.90
CA VAL A 235 -5.25 -5.27 10.92
C VAL A 235 -4.94 -6.13 9.69
N LEU A 236 -4.52 -7.39 9.88
CA LEU A 236 -4.22 -8.31 8.78
C LEU A 236 -5.45 -8.58 7.92
N THR A 237 -6.62 -8.73 8.54
CA THR A 237 -7.87 -8.97 7.82
C THR A 237 -8.31 -7.73 7.06
N ALA A 238 -8.20 -6.55 7.68
CA ALA A 238 -8.51 -5.28 7.02
C ALA A 238 -7.58 -5.04 5.81
N LEU A 239 -6.27 -5.22 5.97
CA LEU A 239 -5.29 -5.12 4.89
C LEU A 239 -5.65 -6.05 3.72
N SER A 240 -5.83 -7.34 3.99
CA SER A 240 -6.17 -8.33 2.97
C SER A 240 -7.48 -7.98 2.26
N THR A 241 -8.50 -7.59 3.04
CA THR A 241 -9.84 -7.26 2.51
C THR A 241 -9.79 -6.01 1.64
N ASN A 242 -9.17 -4.93 2.12
CA ASN A 242 -9.04 -3.68 1.38
C ASN A 242 -8.26 -3.91 0.08
N THR A 243 -7.13 -4.61 0.14
CA THR A 243 -6.31 -4.92 -1.03
C THR A 243 -7.08 -5.66 -2.12
N GLN A 244 -7.86 -6.68 -1.73
CA GLN A 244 -8.67 -7.44 -2.68
C GLN A 244 -9.84 -6.63 -3.25
N ILE A 245 -10.44 -5.75 -2.45
CA ILE A 245 -11.50 -4.87 -2.95
C ILE A 245 -10.96 -3.87 -3.98
N PHE A 246 -9.76 -3.32 -3.74
CA PHE A 246 -9.22 -2.23 -4.56
C PHE A 246 -8.39 -2.69 -5.75
N GLY A 247 -7.75 -3.87 -5.70
CA GLY A 247 -6.94 -4.38 -6.82
C GLY A 247 -7.39 -5.74 -7.37
N GLY A 248 -8.53 -6.26 -6.92
CA GLY A 248 -9.06 -7.54 -7.35
C GLY A 248 -8.19 -8.75 -6.93
N ALA A 249 -8.44 -9.88 -7.57
CA ALA A 249 -7.85 -11.18 -7.21
C ALA A 249 -6.31 -11.23 -7.34
N ASN A 250 -5.72 -10.39 -8.19
CA ASN A 250 -4.28 -10.36 -8.43
C ASN A 250 -3.52 -9.36 -7.54
N ALA A 251 -4.25 -8.56 -6.74
CA ALA A 251 -3.64 -7.63 -5.81
C ALA A 251 -2.79 -8.32 -4.76
N LYS A 252 -1.70 -7.66 -4.36
CA LYS A 252 -0.69 -8.20 -3.45
C LYS A 252 -0.67 -7.41 -2.15
N CYS A 253 -0.71 -8.13 -1.04
CA CYS A 253 -0.66 -7.55 0.30
C CYS A 253 0.76 -7.68 0.85
N ILE A 254 1.31 -6.61 1.41
CA ILE A 254 2.59 -6.63 2.11
C ILE A 254 2.38 -6.05 3.52
N LEU A 255 2.82 -6.77 4.54
CA LEU A 255 2.98 -6.23 5.88
C LEU A 255 4.46 -5.95 6.11
N ILE A 256 4.79 -4.70 6.40
CA ILE A 256 6.12 -4.28 6.78
C ILE A 256 6.14 -3.96 8.26
N SER A 257 7.07 -4.55 9.01
CA SER A 257 7.26 -4.25 10.42
C SER A 257 8.69 -3.83 10.74
N SER A 258 8.83 -2.97 11.74
CA SER A 258 10.14 -2.57 12.25
C SER A 258 10.78 -3.64 13.16
N ASP A 259 9.97 -4.61 13.61
CA ASP A 259 10.34 -5.79 14.41
C ASP A 259 9.97 -7.08 13.67
N GLY A 260 10.87 -8.06 13.69
CA GLY A 260 10.66 -9.37 13.07
C GLY A 260 9.84 -10.34 13.92
N ASN A 261 9.58 -10.01 15.19
CA ASN A 261 8.87 -10.89 16.12
C ASN A 261 7.35 -10.88 15.89
N LEU A 262 6.89 -11.66 14.92
CA LEU A 262 5.48 -12.04 14.82
C LEU A 262 5.19 -13.22 15.74
N GLY A 263 4.25 -13.08 16.66
CA GLY A 263 3.72 -14.23 17.41
C GLY A 263 3.14 -15.30 16.48
N GLN A 264 3.18 -16.58 16.90
CA GLN A 264 2.79 -17.72 16.06
C GLN A 264 1.40 -17.56 15.39
N GLY A 265 0.41 -17.09 16.15
CA GLY A 265 -0.94 -16.88 15.61
C GLY A 265 -1.05 -15.78 14.55
N LEU A 266 -0.11 -14.83 14.51
CA LEU A 266 -0.02 -13.84 13.42
C LEU A 266 0.72 -14.41 12.22
N GLN A 267 1.78 -15.19 12.43
CA GLN A 267 2.51 -15.86 11.34
C GLN A 267 1.58 -16.80 10.54
N GLU A 268 0.75 -17.59 11.24
CA GLU A 268 -0.25 -18.45 10.61
C GLU A 268 -1.28 -17.62 9.82
N LYS A 269 -1.72 -16.49 10.39
CA LYS A 269 -2.71 -15.62 9.75
C LYS A 269 -2.16 -14.92 8.50
N VAL A 270 -0.90 -14.46 8.53
CA VAL A 270 -0.19 -13.90 7.37
C VAL A 270 -0.16 -14.92 6.22
N LYS A 271 0.14 -16.19 6.51
CA LYS A 271 0.12 -17.27 5.50
C LYS A 271 -1.27 -17.53 4.94
N ILE A 272 -2.29 -17.64 5.80
CA ILE A 272 -3.68 -17.90 5.38
C ILE A 272 -4.20 -16.78 4.47
N LEU A 273 -3.87 -15.53 4.78
CA LEU A 273 -4.31 -14.36 4.03
C LEU A 273 -3.40 -14.02 2.85
N ASN A 274 -2.37 -14.83 2.57
CA ASN A 274 -1.39 -14.61 1.51
C ASN A 274 -0.76 -13.20 1.57
N ILE A 275 -0.38 -12.78 2.77
CA ILE A 275 0.30 -11.50 3.01
C ILE A 275 1.81 -11.78 3.01
N GLU A 276 2.58 -10.99 2.27
CA GLU A 276 4.04 -11.04 2.34
C GLU A 276 4.50 -10.26 3.58
N PHE A 277 5.30 -10.88 4.45
CA PHE A 277 5.81 -10.23 5.66
C PHE A 277 7.29 -9.87 5.52
N ILE A 278 7.62 -8.59 5.70
CA ILE A 278 8.97 -8.06 5.53
C ILE A 278 9.36 -7.23 6.76
N PHE A 279 10.52 -7.52 7.36
CA PHE A 279 10.99 -6.81 8.55
C PHE A 279 12.43 -6.27 8.44
N LYS A 280 13.09 -6.57 7.33
CA LYS A 280 14.46 -6.14 7.02
C LYS A 280 14.69 -6.17 5.52
N ASP A 281 15.80 -5.59 5.08
CA ASP A 281 16.22 -5.56 3.68
C ASP A 281 15.06 -5.15 2.74
N PHE A 282 14.30 -4.13 3.14
CA PHE A 282 12.95 -3.87 2.63
C PHE A 282 12.90 -3.77 1.11
N LYS A 283 13.72 -2.90 0.52
CA LYS A 283 13.85 -2.73 -0.93
C LYS A 283 14.11 -4.05 -1.65
N LYS A 284 15.10 -4.82 -1.19
CA LYS A 284 15.50 -6.09 -1.81
C LYS A 284 14.39 -7.14 -1.73
N ASN A 285 13.74 -7.27 -0.58
CA ASN A 285 12.67 -8.26 -0.39
C ASN A 285 11.41 -7.89 -1.18
N ILE A 286 11.08 -6.61 -1.28
CA ILE A 286 9.98 -6.12 -2.11
C ILE A 286 10.27 -6.35 -3.60
N GLU A 287 11.47 -6.01 -4.07
CA GLU A 287 11.89 -6.27 -5.45
C GLU A 287 11.85 -7.77 -5.79
N ASN A 288 12.32 -8.64 -4.89
CA ASN A 288 12.22 -10.10 -5.07
C ASN A 288 10.76 -10.57 -5.14
N TYR A 289 9.89 -10.03 -4.29
CA TYR A 289 8.47 -10.38 -4.27
C TYR A 289 7.75 -9.96 -5.56
N ILE A 290 8.05 -8.76 -6.09
CA ILE A 290 7.57 -8.29 -7.38
C ILE A 290 8.03 -9.25 -8.49
N ASN A 291 9.32 -9.56 -8.53
CA ASN A 291 9.90 -10.43 -9.56
C ASN A 291 9.34 -11.85 -9.52
N ASN A 292 9.07 -12.39 -8.33
CA ASN A 292 8.43 -13.69 -8.18
C ASN A 292 6.95 -13.65 -8.61
N SER A 293 6.26 -12.53 -8.38
CA SER A 293 4.86 -12.34 -8.80
C SER A 293 4.68 -12.14 -10.30
N ARG A 294 5.76 -11.81 -11.03
CA ARG A 294 5.78 -11.71 -12.50
C ARG A 294 5.88 -13.06 -13.20
N ARG A 295 6.44 -14.07 -12.52
CA ARG A 295 6.63 -15.44 -13.05
C ARG A 295 5.36 -16.27 -12.94
#